data_AF-A0A7R7ID94-F1
#
_entry.id   AF-A0A7R7ID94-F1
#
_cell.length_a   1.000
_cell.length_b   1.000
_cell.length_c   1.000
_cell.angle_alpha   90.00
_cell.angle_beta   90.00
_cell.angle_gamma   90.00
#
_symmetry.space_group_name_H-M   'P 1'
#
loop_
_entity.id
_entity.type
_entity.pdbx_description
1 polymer ?
#
loop_
_entity_poly.entity_id
_entity_poly.type
_entity_poly.pdbx_seq_one_letter_code
_entity_poly.pdbx_strand_id
1 'polypeptide(L)'
;MKNTTLNKSSREKENNQSSNRNGMEEIDKIVELSLLYDFYGELLKEHNKQIFEDYILNDLTLSEIADEQGISRQGVHDIVKRCSKQLSVYEEKLRLMDKFILTKQKVNQINELANKVKESGDLSHVEAIIELTNTILEDL
;
A
#
# COMPACT_ATOMS: atom_id res chain seq x y z
N MET A 1 -42.04 -7.56 -32.76
CA MET A 1 -41.11 -6.46 -32.41
C MET A 1 -40.97 -6.33 -30.89
N LYS A 2 -40.19 -7.19 -30.23
CA LYS A 2 -39.84 -7.05 -28.79
C LYS A 2 -38.52 -7.79 -28.50
N ASN A 3 -37.36 -7.24 -28.88
CA ASN A 3 -36.09 -7.78 -28.39
C ASN A 3 -34.92 -6.77 -28.33
N THR A 4 -35.21 -5.47 -28.24
CA THR A 4 -34.16 -4.42 -28.24
C THR A 4 -33.94 -3.80 -26.86
N THR A 5 -34.88 -3.97 -25.92
CA THR A 5 -34.83 -3.30 -24.60
C THR A 5 -34.11 -4.12 -23.51
N LEU A 6 -33.98 -5.45 -23.68
CA LEU A 6 -33.34 -6.34 -22.69
C LEU A 6 -31.80 -6.34 -22.72
N ASN A 7 -31.17 -5.89 -23.82
CA ASN A 7 -29.70 -5.89 -23.97
C ASN A 7 -29.02 -4.59 -23.46
N LYS A 8 -29.78 -3.50 -23.26
CA LYS A 8 -29.21 -2.24 -22.74
C LYS A 8 -28.96 -2.31 -21.23
N SER A 9 -29.87 -2.90 -20.47
CA SER A 9 -29.77 -2.99 -19.00
C SER A 9 -28.66 -3.94 -18.52
N SER A 10 -28.32 -4.99 -19.29
CA SER A 10 -27.22 -5.91 -18.93
C SER A 10 -25.84 -5.31 -19.26
N ARG A 11 -25.71 -4.58 -20.37
CA ARG A 11 -24.46 -3.89 -20.75
C ARG A 11 -24.13 -2.67 -19.87
N GLU A 12 -25.15 -1.94 -19.40
CA GLU A 12 -24.95 -0.83 -18.46
C GLU A 12 -24.51 -1.30 -17.06
N LYS A 13 -24.98 -2.48 -16.62
CA LYS A 13 -24.55 -3.07 -15.34
C LYS A 13 -23.10 -3.58 -15.39
N GLU A 14 -22.69 -4.22 -16.50
CA GLU A 14 -21.29 -4.65 -16.69
C GLU A 14 -20.30 -3.47 -16.79
N ASN A 15 -20.66 -2.39 -17.49
CA ASN A 15 -19.81 -1.19 -17.60
C ASN A 15 -19.65 -0.43 -16.28
N ASN A 16 -20.71 -0.35 -15.45
CA ASN A 16 -20.60 0.26 -14.12
C ASN A 16 -19.82 -0.61 -13.14
N GLN A 17 -19.91 -1.94 -13.24
CA GLN A 17 -19.14 -2.86 -12.39
C GLN A 17 -17.66 -2.90 -12.77
N SER A 18 -17.31 -2.76 -14.06
CA SER A 18 -15.92 -2.68 -14.51
C SER A 18 -15.26 -1.34 -14.18
N SER A 19 -16.01 -0.22 -14.28
CA SER A 19 -15.47 1.11 -13.96
C SER A 19 -15.24 1.30 -12.46
N ASN A 20 -16.09 0.71 -11.61
CA ASN A 20 -15.93 0.79 -10.15
C ASN A 20 -14.82 -0.14 -9.62
N ARG A 21 -14.57 -1.28 -10.27
CA ARG A 21 -13.43 -2.16 -9.94
C ARG A 21 -12.09 -1.53 -10.27
N ASN A 22 -11.98 -0.87 -11.42
CA ASN A 22 -10.75 -0.18 -11.82
C ASN A 22 -10.35 0.93 -10.84
N GLY A 23 -11.33 1.66 -10.28
CA GLY A 23 -11.06 2.69 -9.27
C GLY A 23 -10.60 2.13 -7.92
N MET A 24 -11.15 0.99 -7.49
CA MET A 24 -10.67 0.29 -6.28
C MET A 24 -9.24 -0.21 -6.44
N GLU A 25 -8.91 -0.83 -7.58
CA GLU A 25 -7.55 -1.30 -7.86
C GLU A 25 -6.52 -0.16 -7.91
N GLU A 26 -6.92 1.02 -8.38
CA GLU A 26 -6.07 2.20 -8.41
C GLU A 26 -5.81 2.76 -7.00
N ILE A 27 -6.84 2.81 -6.14
CA ILE A 27 -6.71 3.23 -4.73
C ILE A 27 -5.79 2.27 -3.97
N ASP A 28 -6.02 0.96 -4.09
CA ASP A 28 -5.19 -0.05 -3.42
C ASP A 28 -3.72 0.08 -3.81
N LYS A 29 -3.46 0.40 -5.09
CA LYS A 29 -2.11 0.64 -5.59
C LYS A 29 -1.49 1.93 -5.06
N ILE A 30 -2.24 3.02 -4.96
CA ILE A 30 -1.74 4.27 -4.36
C ILE A 30 -1.39 4.04 -2.89
N VAL A 31 -2.22 3.29 -2.15
CA VAL A 31 -1.95 2.93 -0.75
C VAL A 31 -0.67 2.10 -0.65
N GLU A 32 -0.50 1.07 -1.48
CA GLU A 32 0.71 0.25 -1.51
C GLU A 32 1.97 1.10 -1.80
N LEU A 33 1.89 1.98 -2.81
CA LEU A 33 3.00 2.87 -3.17
C LEU A 33 3.33 3.88 -2.07
N SER A 34 2.33 4.37 -1.34
CA SER A 34 2.52 5.28 -0.20
C SER A 34 3.25 4.58 0.93
N LEU A 35 2.88 3.35 1.25
CA LEU A 35 3.61 2.55 2.25
C LEU A 35 5.04 2.30 1.82
N LEU A 36 5.28 1.90 0.56
CA LEU A 36 6.63 1.72 0.05
C LEU A 36 7.44 3.03 0.05
N TYR A 37 6.79 4.17 -0.18
CA TYR A 37 7.42 5.48 -0.09
C TYR A 37 7.87 5.80 1.34
N ASP A 38 7.08 5.48 2.36
CA ASP A 38 7.48 5.69 3.76
C ASP A 38 8.77 4.94 4.13
N PHE A 39 9.01 3.77 3.53
CA PHE A 39 10.23 2.98 3.78
C PHE A 39 11.42 3.38 2.91
N TYR A 40 11.18 3.79 1.65
CA TYR A 40 12.23 3.89 0.63
C TYR A 40 12.26 5.22 -0.12
N GLY A 41 11.38 6.17 0.19
CA GLY A 41 11.25 7.46 -0.50
C GLY A 41 12.54 8.29 -0.46
N GLU A 42 13.29 8.23 0.64
CA GLU A 42 14.59 8.90 0.79
C GLU A 42 15.70 8.35 -0.14
N LEU A 43 15.49 7.19 -0.76
CA LEU A 43 16.42 6.62 -1.74
C LEU A 43 16.18 7.15 -3.16
N LEU A 44 15.08 7.86 -3.38
CA LEU A 44 14.78 8.50 -4.65
C LEU A 44 15.60 9.79 -4.80
N LYS A 45 15.81 10.21 -6.05
CA LYS A 45 16.42 11.53 -6.32
C LYS A 45 15.43 12.62 -5.95
N GLU A 46 15.89 13.71 -5.35
CA GLU A 46 15.06 14.81 -4.84
C GLU A 46 13.94 15.26 -5.81
N HIS A 47 14.29 15.53 -7.07
CA HIS A 47 13.30 15.94 -8.08
C HIS A 47 12.22 14.86 -8.34
N ASN A 48 12.63 13.60 -8.39
CA ASN A 48 11.71 12.49 -8.60
C ASN A 48 10.85 12.22 -7.36
N LYS A 49 11.44 12.41 -6.17
CA LYS A 49 10.78 12.28 -4.88
C LYS A 49 9.62 13.28 -4.78
N GLN A 50 9.88 14.56 -5.06
CA GLN A 50 8.85 15.60 -5.05
C GLN A 50 7.67 15.26 -5.97
N ILE A 51 7.97 14.92 -7.24
CA ILE A 51 6.93 14.52 -8.22
C ILE A 51 6.12 13.31 -7.75
N PHE A 52 6.79 12.34 -7.11
CA PHE A 52 6.15 11.13 -6.64
C PHE A 52 5.28 11.40 -5.40
N GLU A 53 5.74 12.26 -4.50
CA GLU A 53 5.01 12.70 -3.31
C GLU A 53 3.74 13.46 -3.69
N ASP A 54 3.86 14.37 -4.66
CA ASP A 54 2.72 15.11 -5.21
C ASP A 54 1.65 14.18 -5.79
N TYR A 55 2.08 13.07 -6.41
CA TYR A 55 1.19 12.07 -7.00
C TYR A 55 0.50 11.17 -5.96
N ILE A 56 1.20 10.71 -4.91
CA ILE A 56 0.67 9.69 -3.98
C ILE A 56 0.13 10.28 -2.66
N LEU A 57 0.60 11.45 -2.22
CA LEU A 57 0.24 12.05 -0.93
C LEU A 57 -0.63 13.30 -1.09
N ASN A 58 -0.43 14.07 -2.15
CA ASN A 58 -1.14 15.34 -2.37
C ASN A 58 -2.34 15.22 -3.32
N ASP A 59 -2.67 13.99 -3.76
CA ASP A 59 -3.74 13.69 -4.73
C ASP A 59 -3.69 14.52 -6.02
N LEU A 60 -2.51 15.02 -6.40
CA LEU A 60 -2.36 15.81 -7.62
C LEU A 60 -2.43 14.91 -8.85
N THR A 61 -3.17 15.37 -9.85
CA THR A 61 -3.22 14.70 -11.14
C THR A 61 -1.90 14.88 -11.90
N LEU A 62 -1.60 13.94 -12.80
CA LEU A 62 -0.39 14.04 -13.64
C LEU A 62 -0.32 15.33 -14.48
N SER A 63 -1.46 15.96 -14.75
CA SER A 63 -1.53 17.24 -15.46
C SER A 63 -1.17 18.40 -14.53
N GLU A 64 -1.71 18.44 -13.32
CA GLU A 64 -1.38 19.47 -12.32
C GLU A 64 0.12 19.45 -11.98
N ILE A 65 0.68 18.25 -11.76
CA ILE A 65 2.11 18.09 -11.51
C ILE A 65 2.95 18.54 -12.72
N ALA A 66 2.47 18.25 -13.94
CA ALA A 66 3.19 18.66 -15.16
C ALA A 66 3.26 20.18 -15.29
N ASP A 67 2.16 20.86 -15.00
CA ASP A 67 2.07 22.32 -15.03
C ASP A 67 2.97 22.96 -13.96
N GLU A 68 2.99 22.42 -12.74
CA GLU A 68 3.86 22.91 -11.64
C GLU A 68 5.35 22.69 -11.90
N GLN A 69 5.71 21.53 -12.45
CA GLN A 69 7.10 21.15 -12.70
C GLN A 69 7.63 21.68 -14.05
N GLY A 70 6.77 22.23 -14.90
CA GLY A 70 7.14 22.73 -16.23
C GLY A 70 7.60 21.62 -17.19
N ILE A 71 7.09 20.39 -17.02
CA ILE A 71 7.41 19.24 -17.87
C ILE A 71 6.15 18.70 -18.55
N SER A 72 6.30 17.75 -19.48
CA SER A 72 5.12 17.14 -20.10
C SER A 72 4.42 16.17 -19.14
N ARG A 73 3.09 16.02 -19.30
CA ARG A 73 2.31 14.97 -18.61
C ARG A 73 2.89 13.56 -18.79
N GLN A 74 3.45 13.29 -19.97
CA GLN A 74 4.14 12.01 -20.23
C GLN A 74 5.44 11.89 -19.41
N GLY A 75 6.17 13.00 -19.25
CA GLY A 75 7.34 13.07 -18.37
C GLY A 75 6.99 12.74 -16.92
N VAL A 76 5.92 13.33 -16.37
CA VAL A 76 5.43 13.01 -15.02
C VAL A 76 5.07 11.52 -14.91
N HIS A 77 4.27 11.00 -15.84
CA HIS A 77 3.88 9.59 -15.88
C HIS A 77 5.11 8.66 -15.86
N ASP A 78 6.14 8.96 -16.64
CA ASP A 78 7.35 8.16 -16.73
C ASP A 78 8.22 8.25 -15.47
N ILE A 79 8.19 9.38 -14.76
CA ILE A 79 8.84 9.54 -13.46
C ILE A 79 8.10 8.70 -12.41
N VAL A 80 6.78 8.82 -12.33
CA VAL A 80 5.95 8.04 -11.39
C VAL A 80 6.18 6.55 -11.58
N LYS A 81 6.04 6.06 -12.81
CA LYS A 81 6.24 4.63 -13.13
C LYS A 81 7.63 4.12 -12.76
N ARG A 82 8.67 4.95 -12.95
CA ARG A 82 10.05 4.60 -12.62
C ARG A 82 10.26 4.56 -11.12
N CYS A 83 9.74 5.53 -10.38
CA CYS A 83 9.82 5.56 -8.92
C CYS A 83 9.10 4.36 -8.31
N SER A 84 7.86 4.07 -8.74
CA SER A 84 7.13 2.86 -8.32
C SER A 84 7.98 1.60 -8.51
N LYS A 85 8.60 1.43 -9.69
CA LYS A 85 9.46 0.27 -9.95
C LYS A 85 10.70 0.25 -9.04
N GLN A 86 11.31 1.40 -8.77
CA GLN A 86 12.47 1.47 -7.87
C GLN A 86 12.09 1.05 -6.44
N LEU A 87 10.98 1.59 -5.93
CA LEU A 87 10.48 1.25 -4.59
C LEU A 87 10.15 -0.25 -4.47
N SER A 88 9.48 -0.84 -5.47
CA SER A 88 9.22 -2.28 -5.48
C SER A 88 10.50 -3.12 -5.51
N VAL A 89 11.53 -2.69 -6.25
CA VAL A 89 12.84 -3.37 -6.28
C VAL A 89 13.57 -3.24 -4.93
N TYR A 90 13.40 -2.13 -4.23
CA TYR A 90 13.93 -1.99 -2.87
C TYR A 90 13.22 -2.95 -1.92
N GLU A 91 11.89 -3.06 -1.97
CA GLU A 91 11.16 -4.03 -1.16
C GLU A 91 11.55 -5.46 -1.46
N GLU A 92 11.67 -5.85 -2.74
CA GLU A 92 12.11 -7.19 -3.13
C GLU A 92 13.46 -7.56 -2.48
N LYS A 93 14.37 -6.60 -2.35
CA LYS A 93 15.74 -6.82 -1.84
C LYS A 93 15.86 -6.67 -0.33
N LEU A 94 15.14 -5.72 0.25
CA LEU A 94 15.32 -5.30 1.65
C LEU A 94 14.21 -5.83 2.56
N ARG A 95 13.01 -6.04 2.01
CA ARG A 95 11.83 -6.59 2.68
C ARG A 95 11.46 -5.87 3.98
N LEU A 96 11.67 -4.55 4.05
CA LEU A 96 11.44 -3.78 5.27
C LEU A 96 9.94 -3.64 5.56
N MET A 97 9.11 -3.44 4.54
CA MET A 97 7.66 -3.37 4.73
C MET A 97 7.11 -4.72 5.19
N ASP A 98 7.51 -5.81 4.53
CA ASP A 98 7.15 -7.18 4.93
C ASP A 98 7.52 -7.47 6.38
N LYS A 99 8.78 -7.19 6.76
CA LYS A 99 9.26 -7.38 8.14
C LYS A 99 8.47 -6.54 9.13
N PHE A 100 8.17 -5.29 8.79
CA PHE A 100 7.37 -4.42 9.64
C PHE A 100 5.97 -4.97 9.89
N ILE A 101 5.29 -5.45 8.83
CA ILE A 101 3.96 -6.06 8.94
C ILE A 101 3.99 -7.31 9.83
N LEU A 102 4.97 -8.20 9.62
CA LEU A 102 5.14 -9.42 10.42
C LEU A 102 5.41 -9.10 11.88
N THR A 103 6.31 -8.15 12.16
CA THR A 103 6.61 -7.71 13.53
C THR A 103 5.36 -7.12 14.18
N LYS A 104 4.62 -6.26 13.47
CA LYS A 104 3.36 -5.68 13.97
C LYS A 104 2.33 -6.76 14.32
N GLN A 105 2.21 -7.81 13.51
CA GLN A 105 1.32 -8.93 13.79
C GLN A 105 1.72 -9.68 15.06
N LYS A 106 3.02 -10.00 15.22
CA LYS A 106 3.53 -10.68 16.43
C LYS A 106 3.33 -9.81 17.68
N VAL A 107 3.57 -8.50 17.59
CA VAL A 107 3.31 -7.57 18.71
C VAL A 107 1.83 -7.51 19.09
N ASN A 108 0.92 -7.51 18.11
CA ASN A 108 -0.51 -7.56 18.39
C ASN A 108 -0.90 -8.87 19.10
N GLN A 109 -0.35 -10.01 18.67
CA GLN A 109 -0.57 -11.30 19.34
C GLN A 109 -0.05 -11.28 20.78
N ILE A 110 1.15 -10.73 21.01
CA ILE A 110 1.69 -10.55 22.37
C ILE A 110 0.73 -9.73 23.22
N ASN A 111 0.19 -8.63 22.69
CA ASN A 111 -0.74 -7.78 23.41
C ASN A 111 -2.06 -8.51 23.74
N GLU A 112 -2.61 -9.30 22.82
CA GLU A 112 -3.80 -10.11 23.06
C GLU A 112 -3.56 -11.16 24.17
N LEU A 113 -2.43 -11.88 24.10
CA LEU A 113 -2.07 -12.87 25.11
C LEU A 113 -1.84 -12.22 26.47
N ALA A 114 -1.13 -11.09 26.52
CA ALA A 114 -0.88 -10.35 27.75
C ALA A 114 -2.18 -9.87 28.40
N ASN A 115 -3.16 -9.42 27.62
CA ASN A 115 -4.48 -9.05 28.15
C ASN A 115 -5.23 -10.26 28.73
N LYS A 116 -5.17 -11.43 28.08
CA LYS A 116 -5.76 -12.67 28.62
C LYS A 116 -5.13 -13.06 29.95
N VAL A 117 -3.80 -12.99 30.07
CA VAL A 117 -3.09 -13.25 31.34
C VAL A 117 -3.56 -12.26 32.41
N LYS A 118 -3.65 -10.97 32.07
CA LYS A 118 -4.06 -9.91 32.99
C LYS A 118 -5.50 -10.10 33.50
N GLU A 119 -6.42 -10.52 32.64
CA GLU A 119 -7.84 -10.68 32.98
C GLU A 119 -8.13 -11.98 33.75
N SER A 120 -7.50 -13.08 33.34
CA SER A 120 -7.78 -14.41 33.91
C SER A 120 -6.83 -14.82 35.04
N GLY A 121 -5.64 -14.20 35.13
CA GLY A 121 -4.53 -14.66 35.97
C GLY A 121 -3.87 -15.94 35.46
N ASP A 122 -4.29 -16.47 34.30
CA ASP A 122 -3.75 -17.70 33.74
C ASP A 122 -2.38 -17.45 33.09
N LEU A 123 -1.33 -17.96 33.76
CA LEU A 123 0.04 -17.83 33.31
C LEU A 123 0.43 -18.79 32.17
N SER A 124 -0.49 -19.66 31.71
CA SER A 124 -0.23 -20.61 30.62
C SER A 124 0.23 -19.94 29.31
N HIS A 125 -0.13 -18.68 29.09
CA HIS A 125 0.22 -17.92 27.89
C HIS A 125 1.57 -17.19 27.98
N VAL A 126 2.22 -17.17 29.16
CA VAL A 126 3.49 -16.44 29.35
C VAL A 126 4.61 -17.03 28.50
N GLU A 127 4.67 -18.36 28.38
CA GLU A 127 5.65 -19.05 27.52
C GLU A 127 5.52 -18.58 26.06
N ALA A 128 4.30 -18.56 25.52
CA ALA A 128 4.02 -18.13 24.16
C ALA A 128 4.37 -16.64 23.91
N ILE A 129 4.18 -15.78 24.92
CA ILE A 129 4.59 -14.37 24.85
C ILE A 129 6.13 -14.27 24.74
N ILE A 130 6.86 -15.06 25.52
CA ILE A 130 8.33 -15.09 25.50
C ILE A 130 8.82 -15.60 24.14
N GLU A 131 8.24 -16.68 23.62
CA GLU A 131 8.58 -17.22 22.30
C GLU A 131 8.38 -16.19 21.19
N LEU A 132 7.20 -15.55 21.13
CA LEU A 132 6.92 -14.50 20.14
C LEU A 132 7.90 -13.33 20.25
N THR A 133 8.26 -12.94 21.48
CA THR A 133 9.24 -11.88 21.73
C THR A 133 10.62 -12.28 21.19
N ASN A 134 11.07 -13.51 21.45
CA ASN A 134 12.35 -14.01 20.96
C ASN A 134 12.38 -14.05 19.43
N THR A 135 11.31 -14.51 18.78
CA THR A 135 11.25 -14.52 17.31
C THR A 135 11.31 -13.11 16.73
N ILE A 136 10.71 -12.10 17.37
CA ILE A 136 10.87 -10.70 16.92
C ILE A 136 12.34 -10.27 17.04
N LEU A 137 13.01 -10.62 18.12
CA LEU A 137 14.41 -10.25 18.36
C LEU A 137 15.39 -10.93 17.39
N GLU A 138 15.08 -12.14 16.92
CA GLU A 138 15.89 -12.86 15.92
C GLU A 138 15.72 -12.31 14.50
N ASP A 139 14.55 -11.71 14.19
CA ASP A 139 14.22 -11.20 12.85
C ASP A 139 14.69 -9.76 12.59
N LEU A 140 15.17 -9.06 13.63
CA LEU A 140 15.69 -7.68 13.61
C LEU A 140 17.19 -7.63 13.28
#